data_AF-A0A929HTS8-F1
#
_entry.id   AF-A0A929HTS8-F1
#
_cell.length_a   1.000
_cell.length_b   1.000
_cell.length_c   1.000
_cell.angle_alpha   90.00
_cell.angle_beta   90.00
_cell.angle_gamma   90.00
#
_symmetry.space_group_name_H-M   'P 1'
#
loop_
_entity.id
_entity.type
_entity.pdbx_description
1 polymer ?
#
loop_
_entity_poly.entity_id
_entity_poly.type
_entity_poly.pdbx_seq_one_letter_code
_entity_poly.pdbx_strand_id
1 'polypeptide(L)'
;MSRKQIIMIVGSLSGFLAVCAIGAVMFMSHGTIEAKGFCSFCHKAFYDPGEYAFNDKVKMEKPGGVLTGCAECHPQPYAEFKESAHFETEREALRPGCSNCHEPHSVGTWAKYMFYNPVKWRKVRTSIHDNTLWEEEVRPALAAIAREKFVQNKSQACKDCHIKNNNFKETISQHKKELKNGIDNVQCIKCHYNLVHNEVEWENRKEMLGIKAK
;
A
#
# COMPACT_ATOMS: atom_id res chain seq x y z
N MET A 1 -47.09 -27.77 -2.34
CA MET A 1 -46.30 -27.02 -3.34
C MET A 1 -46.08 -27.91 -4.56
N SER A 2 -46.36 -27.44 -5.77
CA SER A 2 -46.25 -28.27 -6.98
C SER A 2 -44.80 -28.48 -7.39
N ARG A 3 -44.52 -29.58 -8.12
CA ARG A 3 -43.17 -29.86 -8.66
C ARG A 3 -42.61 -28.70 -9.48
N LYS A 4 -43.47 -27.98 -10.22
CA LYS A 4 -43.11 -26.77 -10.98
C LYS A 4 -42.73 -25.60 -10.06
N GLN A 5 -43.48 -25.40 -8.96
CA GLN A 5 -43.15 -24.37 -7.97
C GLN A 5 -41.82 -24.66 -7.27
N ILE A 6 -41.54 -25.92 -6.92
CA ILE A 6 -40.26 -26.33 -6.33
C ILE A 6 -39.09 -26.02 -7.28
N ILE A 7 -39.21 -26.40 -8.56
CA ILE A 7 -38.16 -26.17 -9.56
C ILE A 7 -37.89 -24.67 -9.76
N MET A 8 -38.93 -23.83 -9.83
CA MET A 8 -38.74 -22.37 -9.98
C MET A 8 -38.09 -21.74 -8.74
N ILE A 9 -38.49 -22.15 -7.53
CA ILE A 9 -37.91 -21.62 -6.30
C ILE A 9 -36.43 -22.02 -6.18
N VAL A 10 -36.11 -23.31 -6.41
CA VAL A 10 -34.73 -23.80 -6.36
C VAL A 10 -33.88 -23.11 -7.43
N GLY A 11 -34.37 -22.99 -8.67
CA GLY A 11 -33.65 -22.29 -9.73
C GLY A 11 -33.40 -20.82 -9.41
N SER A 12 -34.38 -20.13 -8.81
CA SER A 12 -34.25 -18.73 -8.41
C SER A 12 -33.25 -18.56 -7.25
N LEU A 13 -33.30 -19.44 -6.23
CA LEU A 13 -32.33 -19.43 -5.14
C LEU A 13 -30.92 -19.72 -5.63
N SER A 14 -30.74 -20.73 -6.48
CA SER A 14 -29.44 -21.08 -7.06
C SER A 14 -28.87 -19.94 -7.90
N GLY A 15 -29.71 -19.28 -8.72
CA GLY A 15 -29.32 -18.11 -9.49
C GLY A 15 -28.92 -16.93 -8.60
N PHE A 16 -29.69 -16.64 -7.57
CA PHE A 16 -29.38 -15.59 -6.60
C PHE A 16 -28.06 -15.86 -5.86
N LEU A 17 -27.86 -17.08 -5.36
CA LEU A 17 -26.63 -17.49 -4.69
C LEU A 17 -25.41 -17.36 -5.62
N ALA A 18 -25.54 -17.73 -6.89
CA ALA A 18 -24.47 -17.58 -7.87
C ALA A 18 -24.10 -16.10 -8.08
N VAL A 19 -25.09 -15.21 -8.21
CA VAL A 19 -24.87 -13.76 -8.34
C VAL A 19 -24.21 -13.19 -7.09
N CYS A 20 -24.66 -13.59 -5.90
CA CYS A 20 -24.04 -13.18 -4.64
C CYS A 20 -22.60 -13.67 -4.52
N ALA A 21 -22.32 -14.91 -4.92
CA ALA A 21 -20.97 -15.47 -4.89
C ALA A 21 -20.03 -14.72 -5.86
N ILE A 22 -20.49 -14.43 -7.08
CA ILE A 22 -19.73 -13.65 -8.06
C ILE A 22 -19.49 -12.23 -7.53
N GLY A 23 -20.54 -11.57 -7.02
CA GLY A 23 -20.44 -10.25 -6.42
C GLY A 23 -19.45 -10.20 -5.27
N ALA A 24 -19.46 -11.20 -4.39
CA ALA A 24 -18.50 -11.33 -3.31
C ALA A 24 -17.07 -11.48 -3.84
N VAL A 25 -16.82 -12.37 -4.82
CA VAL A 25 -15.48 -12.54 -5.42
C VAL A 25 -14.99 -11.25 -6.08
N MET A 26 -15.85 -10.54 -6.81
CA MET A 26 -15.52 -9.25 -7.42
C MET A 26 -15.16 -8.21 -6.37
N PHE A 27 -15.94 -8.10 -5.29
CA PHE A 27 -15.64 -7.17 -4.20
C PHE A 27 -14.35 -7.53 -3.47
N MET A 28 -14.08 -8.81 -3.23
CA MET A 28 -12.85 -9.26 -2.56
C MET A 28 -11.59 -8.97 -3.38
N SER A 29 -11.70 -8.91 -4.70
CA SER A 29 -10.58 -8.69 -5.62
C SER A 29 -10.38 -7.22 -6.01
N HIS A 30 -11.45 -6.47 -6.24
CA HIS A 30 -11.41 -5.11 -6.79
C HIS A 30 -12.13 -4.06 -5.93
N GLY A 31 -12.78 -4.46 -4.84
CA GLY A 31 -13.50 -3.55 -3.97
C GLY A 31 -12.58 -2.60 -3.21
N THR A 32 -13.12 -1.45 -2.81
CA THR A 32 -12.41 -0.44 -2.02
C THR A 32 -13.05 -0.28 -0.65
N ILE A 33 -12.24 -0.29 0.40
CA ILE A 33 -12.64 0.00 1.78
C ILE A 33 -11.86 1.23 2.25
N GLU A 34 -12.55 2.35 2.38
CA GLU A 34 -11.95 3.64 2.75
C GLU A 34 -12.67 4.36 3.90
N ALA A 35 -13.75 3.77 4.42
CA ALA A 35 -14.52 4.39 5.50
C ALA A 35 -13.63 4.58 6.74
N LYS A 36 -13.54 5.81 7.25
CA LYS A 36 -12.72 6.15 8.43
C LYS A 36 -13.09 5.30 9.66
N GLY A 37 -14.38 5.02 9.86
CA GLY A 37 -14.88 4.20 10.96
C GLY A 37 -14.81 2.69 10.74
N PHE A 38 -14.18 2.22 9.67
CA PHE A 38 -14.17 0.79 9.32
C PHE A 38 -13.59 -0.10 10.43
N CYS A 39 -12.42 0.26 10.98
CA CYS A 39 -11.79 -0.47 12.08
C CYS A 39 -12.64 -0.41 13.37
N SER A 40 -13.30 0.74 13.57
CA SER A 40 -14.19 1.03 14.71
C SER A 40 -15.43 0.15 14.79
N PHE A 41 -15.74 -0.60 13.73
CA PHE A 41 -16.82 -1.57 13.75
C PHE A 41 -16.52 -2.75 14.70
N CYS A 42 -15.26 -3.15 14.84
CA CYS A 42 -14.86 -4.29 15.67
C CYS A 42 -14.19 -3.86 16.98
N HIS A 43 -13.30 -2.87 16.92
CA HIS A 43 -12.51 -2.41 18.06
C HIS A 43 -12.26 -0.91 17.96
N LYS A 44 -11.89 -0.28 19.08
CA LYS A 44 -11.45 1.12 19.04
C LYS A 44 -10.22 1.26 18.13
N ALA A 45 -10.27 2.19 17.18
CA ALA A 45 -9.11 2.58 16.39
C ALA A 45 -8.18 3.45 17.24
N PHE A 46 -6.87 3.25 17.10
CA PHE A 46 -5.85 3.96 17.89
C PHE A 46 -5.27 5.17 17.15
N TYR A 47 -5.36 5.19 15.82
CA TYR A 47 -4.82 6.25 14.98
C TYR A 47 -5.93 6.95 14.19
N ASP A 48 -5.80 8.27 13.99
CA ASP A 48 -6.73 9.01 13.13
C ASP A 48 -6.47 8.64 11.66
N PRO A 49 -7.44 8.03 10.94
CA PRO A 49 -7.30 7.74 9.53
C PRO A 49 -7.04 8.99 8.68
N GLY A 50 -7.46 10.17 9.13
CA GLY A 50 -7.15 11.43 8.45
C GLY A 50 -5.65 11.66 8.26
N GLU A 51 -4.81 11.11 9.14
CA GLU A 51 -3.36 11.29 9.10
C GLU A 51 -2.63 10.39 8.11
N TYR A 52 -3.24 9.29 7.64
CA TYR A 52 -2.52 8.31 6.82
C TYR A 52 -3.35 7.67 5.71
N ALA A 53 -4.66 7.82 5.70
CA ALA A 53 -5.52 7.31 4.64
C ALA A 53 -5.26 8.04 3.32
N PHE A 54 -5.76 7.47 2.21
CA PHE A 54 -5.63 8.08 0.89
C PHE A 54 -6.11 9.53 0.90
N ASN A 55 -5.27 10.45 0.43
CA ASN A 55 -5.64 11.85 0.26
C ASN A 55 -5.99 12.12 -1.20
N ASP A 56 -7.28 12.32 -1.50
CA ASP A 56 -7.77 12.63 -2.84
C ASP A 56 -7.26 13.99 -3.37
N LYS A 57 -6.86 14.92 -2.48
CA LYS A 57 -6.42 16.27 -2.85
C LYS A 57 -5.08 16.29 -3.58
N VAL A 58 -4.29 15.21 -3.50
CA VAL A 58 -3.02 15.10 -4.23
C VAL A 58 -3.21 14.78 -5.72
N LYS A 59 -4.45 14.63 -6.19
CA LYS A 59 -4.82 14.43 -7.61
C LYS A 59 -4.21 13.16 -8.23
N MET A 60 -4.11 12.11 -7.43
CA MET A 60 -3.79 10.75 -7.88
C MET A 60 -5.07 9.95 -8.11
N GLU A 61 -5.00 8.95 -8.97
CA GLU A 61 -6.08 7.98 -9.11
C GLU A 61 -6.18 7.15 -7.82
N LYS A 62 -7.42 6.99 -7.33
CA LYS A 62 -7.69 6.25 -6.10
C LYS A 62 -7.52 4.74 -6.36
N PRO A 63 -6.63 4.04 -5.62
CA PRO A 63 -6.45 2.61 -5.82
C PRO A 63 -7.62 1.81 -5.23
N GLY A 64 -7.85 0.61 -5.77
CA GLY A 64 -8.70 -0.40 -5.14
C GLY A 64 -8.07 -0.98 -3.87
N GLY A 65 -8.86 -1.67 -3.04
CA GLY A 65 -8.38 -2.31 -1.82
C GLY A 65 -8.66 -1.54 -0.53
N VAL A 66 -7.93 -1.87 0.54
CA VAL A 66 -8.15 -1.30 1.88
C VAL A 66 -7.27 -0.07 2.08
N LEU A 67 -7.88 1.12 2.09
CA LEU A 67 -7.21 2.42 2.16
C LEU A 67 -7.17 3.03 3.56
N THR A 68 -7.64 2.28 4.56
CA THR A 68 -7.74 2.69 5.97
C THR A 68 -7.13 1.61 6.87
N GLY A 69 -6.81 1.95 8.12
CA GLY A 69 -6.21 1.01 9.08
C GLY A 69 -4.74 0.68 8.84
N CYS A 70 -4.04 1.35 7.92
CA CYS A 70 -2.62 1.12 7.66
C CYS A 70 -1.79 1.28 8.94
N ALA A 71 -1.98 2.37 9.69
CA ALA A 71 -1.28 2.62 10.95
C ALA A 71 -1.63 1.61 12.05
N GLU A 72 -2.83 1.05 12.03
CA GLU A 72 -3.26 0.02 12.99
C GLU A 72 -2.46 -1.28 12.82
N CYS A 73 -2.07 -1.62 11.58
CA CYS A 73 -1.30 -2.82 11.26
C CYS A 73 0.21 -2.56 11.12
N HIS A 74 0.60 -1.32 10.82
CA HIS A 74 1.97 -0.88 10.58
C HIS A 74 2.30 0.37 11.42
N PRO A 75 2.27 0.26 12.76
CA PRO A 75 2.43 1.43 13.63
C PRO A 75 3.86 2.00 13.60
N GLN A 76 4.90 1.18 13.45
CA GLN A 76 6.28 1.66 13.38
C GLN A 76 6.53 2.47 12.09
N PRO A 77 6.21 1.98 10.87
CA PRO A 77 6.32 2.80 9.66
C PRO A 77 5.47 4.06 9.70
N TYR A 78 4.30 4.03 10.33
CA TYR A 78 3.48 5.22 10.50
C TYR A 78 4.13 6.24 11.44
N ALA A 79 4.75 5.81 12.54
CA ALA A 79 5.50 6.71 13.41
C ALA A 79 6.64 7.41 12.65
N GLU A 80 7.41 6.66 11.86
CA GLU A 80 8.49 7.19 11.02
C GLU A 80 7.96 8.12 9.92
N PHE A 81 6.82 7.78 9.32
CA PHE A 81 6.17 8.64 8.32
C PHE A 81 5.91 10.04 8.91
N LYS A 82 5.44 10.13 10.16
CA LYS A 82 5.17 11.41 10.83
C LYS A 82 6.40 12.31 10.99
N GLU A 83 7.59 11.73 11.01
CA GLU A 83 8.86 12.44 11.13
C GLU A 83 9.43 12.82 9.76
N SER A 84 8.85 12.29 8.68
CA SER A 84 9.32 12.52 7.32
C SER A 84 8.82 13.85 6.75
N ALA A 85 9.56 14.38 5.77
CA ALA A 85 9.12 15.53 4.97
C ALA A 85 7.81 15.29 4.19
N HIS A 86 7.36 14.04 4.05
CA HIS A 86 6.09 13.71 3.39
C HIS A 86 4.89 13.78 4.33
N PHE A 87 5.13 13.94 5.65
CA PHE A 87 4.07 14.26 6.61
C PHE A 87 3.91 15.76 6.87
N GLU A 88 4.74 16.59 6.22
CA GLU A 88 4.80 18.04 6.42
C GLU A 88 3.42 18.70 6.56
N THR A 89 3.22 19.34 7.71
CA THR A 89 1.93 19.91 8.15
C THR A 89 1.62 21.24 7.46
N GLU A 90 2.64 21.97 7.00
CA GLU A 90 2.45 23.23 6.28
C GLU A 90 1.68 23.08 4.96
N ARG A 91 1.67 21.86 4.41
CA ARG A 91 0.93 21.49 3.20
C ARG A 91 -0.06 20.37 3.48
N GLU A 92 -0.69 20.38 4.66
CA GLU A 92 -1.63 19.35 5.10
C GLU A 92 -2.66 18.98 4.02
N ALA A 93 -3.15 19.98 3.27
CA ALA A 93 -4.08 19.76 2.17
C ALA A 93 -3.52 18.84 1.06
N LEU A 94 -2.22 18.86 0.80
CA LEU A 94 -1.54 18.03 -0.21
C LEU A 94 -0.65 16.94 0.42
N ARG A 95 -0.77 16.70 1.73
CA ARG A 95 0.01 15.67 2.41
C ARG A 95 -0.45 14.29 1.92
N PRO A 96 0.45 13.45 1.36
CA PRO A 96 0.08 12.09 0.97
C PRO A 96 -0.29 11.24 2.19
N GLY A 97 -1.15 10.25 1.99
CA GLY A 97 -1.30 9.12 2.90
C GLY A 97 -0.44 7.93 2.49
N CYS A 98 -0.50 6.84 3.26
CA CYS A 98 0.22 5.61 2.98
C CYS A 98 -0.09 5.08 1.58
N SER A 99 -1.38 5.01 1.22
CA SER A 99 -1.84 4.46 -0.06
C SER A 99 -1.72 5.42 -1.25
N ASN A 100 -1.29 6.67 -1.03
CA ASN A 100 -0.83 7.52 -2.12
C ASN A 100 0.54 7.06 -2.63
N CYS A 101 1.36 6.41 -1.79
CA CYS A 101 2.69 5.92 -2.19
C CYS A 101 2.73 4.39 -2.33
N HIS A 102 2.11 3.67 -1.40
CA HIS A 102 2.11 2.21 -1.34
C HIS A 102 0.86 1.61 -1.97
N GLU A 103 1.04 0.45 -2.59
CA GLU A 103 -0.09 -0.35 -3.05
C GLU A 103 -0.81 -0.98 -1.84
N PRO A 104 -2.11 -0.68 -1.62
CA PRO A 104 -2.88 -1.23 -0.52
C PRO A 104 -3.14 -2.74 -0.69
N HIS A 105 -3.51 -3.41 0.39
CA HIS A 105 -3.97 -4.80 0.30
C HIS A 105 -5.36 -4.86 -0.34
N SER A 106 -5.59 -5.85 -1.21
CA SER A 106 -6.95 -6.19 -1.64
C SER A 106 -7.82 -6.54 -0.43
N VAL A 107 -9.14 -6.39 -0.56
CA VAL A 107 -10.08 -6.78 0.50
C VAL A 107 -9.91 -8.26 0.88
N GLY A 108 -9.66 -9.13 -0.11
CA GLY A 108 -9.36 -10.54 0.10
C GLY A 108 -8.08 -10.79 0.89
N THR A 109 -6.99 -10.10 0.55
CA THR A 109 -5.72 -10.20 1.29
C THR A 109 -5.86 -9.68 2.72
N TRP A 110 -6.53 -8.54 2.90
CA TRP A 110 -6.82 -7.98 4.21
C TRP A 110 -7.65 -8.95 5.07
N ALA A 111 -8.74 -9.51 4.53
CA ALA A 111 -9.58 -10.47 5.23
C ALA A 111 -8.80 -11.74 5.60
N LYS A 112 -7.91 -12.21 4.70
CA LYS A 112 -7.01 -13.33 4.99
C LYS A 112 -6.12 -13.05 6.19
N TYR A 113 -5.52 -11.87 6.27
CA TYR A 113 -4.69 -11.50 7.40
C TYR A 113 -5.51 -11.33 8.69
N MET A 114 -6.61 -10.60 8.61
CA MET A 114 -7.46 -10.32 9.77
C MET A 114 -8.05 -11.60 10.38
N PHE A 115 -8.69 -12.44 9.57
CA PHE A 115 -9.51 -13.55 10.07
C PHE A 115 -8.81 -14.90 10.06
N TYR A 116 -7.90 -15.16 9.13
CA TYR A 116 -7.23 -16.47 9.01
C TYR A 116 -5.81 -16.47 9.60
N ASN A 117 -5.28 -15.29 9.93
CA ASN A 117 -4.01 -15.09 10.63
C ASN A 117 -2.86 -16.01 10.17
N PRO A 118 -2.47 -15.97 8.87
CA PRO A 118 -1.38 -16.78 8.37
C PRO A 118 -0.06 -16.42 9.08
N VAL A 119 0.89 -17.35 9.09
CA VAL A 119 2.19 -17.21 9.79
C VAL A 119 2.88 -15.88 9.50
N LYS A 120 2.86 -15.43 8.23
CA LYS A 120 3.43 -14.14 7.82
C LYS A 120 2.80 -12.96 8.58
N TRP A 121 1.47 -12.93 8.70
CA TRP A 121 0.77 -11.87 9.44
C TRP A 121 0.99 -11.99 10.94
N ARG A 122 1.00 -13.21 11.50
CA ARG A 122 1.30 -13.42 12.91
C ARG A 122 2.66 -12.81 13.28
N LYS A 123 3.68 -12.97 12.43
CA LYS A 123 5.00 -12.37 12.62
C LYS A 123 4.95 -10.84 12.66
N VAL A 124 4.28 -10.22 11.70
CA VAL A 124 4.09 -8.74 11.66
C VAL A 124 3.35 -8.24 12.90
N ARG A 125 2.28 -8.94 13.31
CA ARG A 125 1.52 -8.58 14.50
C ARG A 125 2.37 -8.68 15.77
N THR A 126 3.16 -9.76 15.92
CA THR A 126 4.06 -9.93 17.06
C THR A 126 5.10 -8.82 17.11
N SER A 127 5.66 -8.42 15.96
CA SER A 127 6.69 -7.37 15.91
C SER A 127 6.18 -5.99 16.30
N ILE A 128 4.87 -5.75 16.38
CA ILE A 128 4.31 -4.48 16.92
C ILE A 128 4.74 -4.25 18.36
N HIS A 129 4.94 -5.32 19.14
CA HIS A 129 5.33 -5.25 20.55
C HIS A 129 6.74 -5.77 20.82
N ASP A 130 7.43 -6.25 19.78
CA ASP A 130 8.78 -6.80 19.86
C ASP A 130 9.68 -6.06 18.88
N ASN A 131 10.45 -5.12 19.41
CA ASN A 131 11.33 -4.28 18.60
C ASN A 131 12.48 -5.07 17.98
N THR A 132 12.98 -6.10 18.65
CA THR A 132 14.05 -6.96 18.11
C THR A 132 13.52 -7.69 16.88
N LEU A 133 12.34 -8.31 16.98
CA LEU A 133 11.70 -8.97 15.83
C LEU A 133 11.39 -7.97 14.69
N TRP A 134 11.03 -6.74 15.03
CA TRP A 134 10.82 -5.68 14.04
C TRP A 134 12.11 -5.35 13.30
N GLU A 135 13.16 -4.97 14.01
CA GLU A 135 14.42 -4.49 13.41
C GLU A 135 15.16 -5.59 12.65
N GLU A 136 15.23 -6.80 13.22
CA GLU A 136 16.06 -7.87 12.66
C GLU A 136 15.39 -8.65 11.53
N GLU A 137 14.05 -8.77 11.56
CA GLU A 137 13.36 -9.69 10.64
C GLU A 137 12.24 -9.05 9.83
N VAL A 138 11.36 -8.28 10.47
CA VAL A 138 10.13 -7.79 9.79
C VAL A 138 10.43 -6.56 8.94
N ARG A 139 11.16 -5.58 9.47
CA ARG A 139 11.52 -4.36 8.77
C ARG A 139 12.32 -4.65 7.48
N PRO A 140 13.40 -5.47 7.49
CA PRO A 140 14.11 -5.81 6.25
C PRO A 140 13.22 -6.47 5.21
N ALA A 141 12.37 -7.41 5.64
CA ALA A 141 11.46 -8.12 4.75
C ALA A 141 10.40 -7.19 4.11
N LEU A 142 9.76 -6.32 4.91
CA LEU A 142 8.76 -5.37 4.39
C LEU A 142 9.40 -4.30 3.50
N ALA A 143 10.58 -3.79 3.87
CA ALA A 143 11.33 -2.84 3.06
C ALA A 143 11.71 -3.43 1.69
N ALA A 144 12.16 -4.70 1.66
CA ALA A 144 12.47 -5.40 0.41
C ALA A 144 11.22 -5.50 -0.50
N ILE A 145 10.07 -5.92 0.04
CA ILE A 145 8.80 -6.00 -0.71
C ILE A 145 8.40 -4.62 -1.25
N ALA A 146 8.46 -3.58 -0.41
CA ALA A 146 8.08 -2.23 -0.83
C ALA A 146 9.00 -1.69 -1.94
N ARG A 147 10.32 -1.83 -1.78
CA ARG A 147 11.31 -1.40 -2.78
C ARG A 147 11.13 -2.15 -4.10
N GLU A 148 10.92 -3.46 -4.05
CA GLU A 148 10.65 -4.26 -5.24
C GLU A 148 9.43 -3.73 -5.99
N LYS A 149 8.32 -3.46 -5.30
CA LYS A 149 7.12 -2.86 -5.91
C LYS A 149 7.39 -1.50 -6.56
N PHE A 150 8.13 -0.62 -5.88
CA PHE A 150 8.52 0.68 -6.44
C PHE A 150 9.47 0.57 -7.63
N VAL A 151 10.32 -0.47 -7.68
CA VAL A 151 11.17 -0.74 -8.84
C VAL A 151 10.29 -1.25 -9.98
N GLN A 152 9.46 -2.28 -9.75
CA GLN A 152 8.58 -2.88 -10.76
C GLN A 152 7.63 -1.85 -11.39
N ASN A 153 7.03 -0.97 -10.58
CA ASN A 153 6.12 0.07 -11.07
C ASN A 153 6.84 1.35 -11.55
N LYS A 154 8.18 1.33 -11.62
CA LYS A 154 9.02 2.48 -12.00
C LYS A 154 8.73 3.75 -11.20
N SER A 155 8.49 3.62 -9.90
CA SER A 155 8.24 4.72 -8.96
C SER A 155 7.07 5.63 -9.39
N GLN A 156 6.00 5.03 -9.93
CA GLN A 156 4.86 5.78 -10.48
C GLN A 156 4.24 6.76 -9.48
N ALA A 157 4.04 6.36 -8.23
CA ALA A 157 3.50 7.24 -7.20
C ALA A 157 4.36 8.50 -6.97
N CYS A 158 5.70 8.39 -7.06
CA CYS A 158 6.58 9.54 -6.97
C CYS A 158 6.37 10.48 -8.18
N LYS A 159 6.28 9.88 -9.37
CA LYS A 159 6.10 10.58 -10.64
C LYS A 159 4.80 11.36 -10.70
N ASP A 160 3.71 10.78 -10.18
CA ASP A 160 2.36 11.36 -10.22
C ASP A 160 2.29 12.74 -9.53
N CYS A 161 3.09 12.93 -8.47
CA CYS A 161 3.15 14.18 -7.72
C CYS A 161 4.34 15.07 -8.12
N HIS A 162 5.52 14.50 -8.35
CA HIS A 162 6.74 15.30 -8.45
C HIS A 162 7.10 15.73 -9.89
N ILE A 163 6.66 15.01 -10.93
CA ILE A 163 6.90 15.46 -12.32
C ILE A 163 6.02 16.67 -12.63
N LYS A 164 4.73 16.59 -12.30
CA LYS A 164 3.74 17.63 -12.63
C LYS A 164 4.07 18.99 -12.01
N ASN A 165 4.73 18.98 -10.85
CA ASN A 165 5.06 20.18 -10.08
C ASN A 165 6.50 20.67 -10.29
N ASN A 166 7.28 19.99 -11.14
CA ASN A 166 8.68 20.32 -11.47
C ASN A 166 9.59 20.61 -10.27
N ASN A 167 9.35 19.94 -9.13
CA ASN A 167 10.09 20.17 -7.89
C ASN A 167 11.41 19.37 -7.80
N PHE A 168 11.83 18.75 -8.90
CA PHE A 168 13.11 18.05 -8.94
C PHE A 168 14.23 19.01 -9.29
N LYS A 169 15.35 18.95 -8.55
CA LYS A 169 16.59 19.59 -8.99
C LYS A 169 17.11 18.86 -10.23
N GLU A 170 16.67 19.31 -11.41
CA GLU A 170 17.23 18.91 -12.70
C GLU A 170 18.72 19.27 -12.84
N THR A 171 19.26 20.07 -11.92
CA THR A 171 20.66 20.47 -11.89
C THR A 171 21.62 19.30 -11.65
N ILE A 172 21.15 18.19 -11.06
CA ILE A 172 21.96 16.99 -10.85
C ILE A 172 22.20 16.30 -12.19
N SER A 173 23.47 16.08 -12.55
CA SER A 173 23.88 15.48 -13.83
C SER A 173 23.25 14.11 -14.08
N GLN A 174 23.11 13.30 -13.03
CA GLN A 174 22.44 12.01 -13.11
C GLN A 174 20.96 12.15 -13.49
N HIS A 175 20.22 13.09 -12.87
CA HIS A 175 18.82 13.36 -13.25
C HIS A 175 18.71 13.74 -14.73
N LYS A 176 19.58 14.63 -15.23
CA LYS A 176 19.59 14.99 -16.66
C LYS A 176 19.80 13.77 -17.56
N LYS A 177 20.67 12.85 -17.17
CA LYS A 177 20.94 11.63 -17.93
C LYS A 177 19.73 10.71 -17.96
N GLU A 178 19.11 10.46 -16.80
CA GLU A 178 17.92 9.62 -16.71
C GLU A 178 16.72 10.23 -17.47
N LEU A 179 16.52 11.55 -17.37
CA LEU A 179 15.47 12.26 -18.11
C LEU A 179 15.65 12.16 -19.62
N LYS A 180 16.89 12.20 -20.13
CA LYS A 180 17.19 11.99 -21.56
C LYS A 180 16.80 10.59 -22.05
N ASN A 181 16.76 9.60 -21.16
CA ASN A 181 16.32 8.23 -21.47
C ASN A 181 14.79 8.06 -21.37
N GLY A 182 14.05 9.15 -21.15
CA GLY A 182 12.61 9.19 -21.00
C GLY A 182 12.17 9.19 -19.54
N ILE A 183 11.34 10.15 -19.15
CA ILE A 183 10.85 10.32 -17.78
C ILE A 183 10.14 9.07 -17.23
N ASP A 184 9.45 8.32 -18.09
CA ASP A 184 8.76 7.09 -17.72
C ASP A 184 9.69 5.96 -17.29
N ASN A 185 10.96 6.03 -17.69
CA ASN A 185 11.99 5.05 -17.34
C ASN A 185 12.76 5.40 -16.07
N VAL A 186 12.53 6.58 -15.49
CA VAL A 186 13.18 7.02 -14.25
C VAL A 186 12.56 6.27 -13.07
N GLN A 187 13.40 5.58 -12.29
CA GLN A 187 12.98 4.84 -11.11
C GLN A 187 13.56 5.51 -9.86
N CYS A 188 12.83 6.48 -9.30
CA CYS A 188 13.28 7.31 -8.17
C CYS A 188 13.81 6.47 -7.00
N ILE A 189 13.12 5.38 -6.64
CA ILE A 189 13.47 4.50 -5.51
C ILE A 189 14.89 3.90 -5.61
N LYS A 190 15.45 3.78 -6.82
CA LYS A 190 16.79 3.22 -7.03
C LYS A 190 17.89 4.05 -6.37
N CYS A 191 17.69 5.36 -6.30
CA CYS A 191 18.60 6.31 -5.66
C CYS A 191 18.03 6.84 -4.33
N HIS A 192 16.72 7.08 -4.31
CA HIS A 192 15.98 7.61 -3.17
C HIS A 192 15.30 6.47 -2.39
N TYR A 193 16.10 5.62 -1.76
CA TYR A 193 15.65 4.61 -0.80
C TYR A 193 15.89 5.14 0.63
N ASN A 194 15.00 4.83 1.58
CA ASN A 194 15.00 5.37 2.96
C ASN A 194 14.60 6.86 3.06
N LEU A 195 13.62 7.30 2.26
CA LEU A 195 13.15 8.70 2.26
C LEU A 195 12.16 9.03 3.38
N VAL A 196 11.31 8.07 3.72
CA VAL A 196 10.18 8.26 4.63
C VAL A 196 10.33 7.41 5.88
N HIS A 197 10.80 6.18 5.68
CA HIS A 197 11.03 5.23 6.75
C HIS A 197 12.52 5.19 7.09
N ASN A 198 12.81 4.76 8.31
CA ASN A 198 14.16 4.65 8.82
C ASN A 198 15.05 3.76 7.93
N GLU A 199 16.35 3.93 8.09
CA GLU A 199 17.32 3.19 7.29
C GLU A 199 17.21 1.68 7.48
N VAL A 200 17.27 0.99 6.35
CA VAL A 200 17.32 -0.46 6.25
C VAL A 200 18.32 -0.79 5.17
N GLU A 201 19.23 -1.73 5.44
CA GLU A 201 20.13 -2.24 4.41
C GLU A 201 19.35 -2.76 3.20
N TRP A 202 19.92 -2.60 2.01
CA TRP A 202 19.30 -3.09 0.78
C TRP A 202 20.19 -4.18 0.17
N GLU A 203 20.12 -5.37 0.74
CA GLU A 203 21.02 -6.49 0.42
C GLU A 203 21.05 -6.81 -1.09
N ASN A 204 19.89 -6.92 -1.73
CA ASN A 204 19.77 -7.22 -3.16
C ASN A 204 19.79 -5.96 -4.06
N ARG A 205 20.28 -4.81 -3.56
CA ARG A 205 20.27 -3.55 -4.31
C ARG A 205 21.00 -3.66 -5.64
N LYS A 206 22.20 -4.24 -5.67
CA LYS A 206 23.00 -4.35 -6.90
C LYS A 206 22.26 -5.12 -8.00
N GLU A 207 21.63 -6.24 -7.63
CA GLU A 207 20.79 -7.04 -8.52
C GLU A 207 19.59 -6.23 -9.04
N MET A 208 18.84 -5.58 -8.14
CA MET A 208 17.68 -4.73 -8.49
C MET A 208 18.07 -3.51 -9.35
N LEU A 209 19.30 -3.02 -9.22
CA LEU A 209 19.86 -1.95 -10.05
C LEU A 209 20.39 -2.45 -11.40
N GLY A 210 20.42 -3.77 -11.65
CA GLY A 210 21.04 -4.34 -12.84
C GLY A 210 22.56 -4.15 -12.89
N ILE A 211 23.19 -3.89 -11.74
CA ILE A 211 24.64 -3.76 -11.63
C ILE A 211 25.20 -5.19 -11.54
N LYS A 212 25.82 -5.65 -12.62
CA LYS A 212 26.52 -6.95 -12.63
C LYS A 212 27.54 -6.98 -11.49
N ALA A 213 27.52 -8.04 -10.70
CA ALA A 213 28.58 -8.31 -9.73
C ALA A 213 29.92 -8.34 -10.48
N LYS A 214 30.89 -7.59 -9.97
CA LYS A 214 32.22 -7.47 -10.57
C LYS A 214 33.06 -8.69 -10.19
#